data_AF-A0AAE4NXT4-F1
#
_entry.id   AF-A0AAE4NXT4-F1
#
_cell.length_a   1.000
_cell.length_b   1.000
_cell.length_c   1.000
_cell.angle_alpha   90.00
_cell.angle_beta   90.00
_cell.angle_gamma   90.00
#
_symmetry.space_group_name_H-M   'P 1'
#
loop_
_entity.id
_entity.type
_entity.pdbx_description
1 polymer ?
#
loop_
_entity_poly.entity_id
_entity_poly.type
_entity_poly.pdbx_seq_one_letter_code
_entity_poly.pdbx_strand_id
1 'polypeptide(L)'
;MVHPMESYLQTLPGGAVDIGTERMMGLIGSIIGLLGFIPYIGNILSLLGFILILIALHGIGNKLGDERPFKNYLKGFIIIFAGVIVAAIIILSAFAVYSAGGVVRHERNLGLIFVGIAVIIVAVILGAYFQKKAWDAMYEITGVQEFKKTADFL
;
A
#
# COMPACT_ATOMS: atom_id res chain seq x y z
N MET A 1 -38.36 26.34 -49.19
CA MET A 1 -37.87 27.47 -48.37
C MET A 1 -38.06 27.08 -46.91
N VAL A 2 -36.97 26.66 -46.27
CA VAL A 2 -36.91 26.25 -44.86
C VAL A 2 -35.66 26.92 -44.29
N HIS A 3 -35.79 27.51 -43.11
CA HIS A 3 -34.86 28.42 -42.45
C HIS A 3 -33.40 27.92 -42.40
N PRO A 4 -32.40 28.80 -42.61
CA PRO A 4 -31.03 28.54 -42.23
C PRO A 4 -30.90 28.62 -40.70
N MET A 5 -30.19 27.65 -40.13
CA MET A 5 -29.86 27.56 -38.71
C MET A 5 -28.97 28.74 -38.29
N GLU A 6 -29.57 29.80 -37.75
CA GLU A 6 -28.88 30.71 -36.86
C GLU A 6 -28.47 29.92 -35.60
N SER A 7 -27.20 29.51 -35.55
CA SER A 7 -26.59 29.01 -34.33
C SER A 7 -25.45 29.93 -33.92
N TYR A 8 -25.84 30.94 -33.14
CA TYR A 8 -25.07 31.55 -32.05
C TYR A 8 -23.56 31.69 -32.27
N LEU A 9 -23.18 32.72 -33.04
CA LEU A 9 -21.93 33.44 -32.82
C LEU A 9 -22.01 34.17 -31.46
N GLN A 10 -21.63 33.51 -30.38
CA GLN A 10 -21.21 34.20 -29.15
C GLN A 10 -19.68 34.32 -29.16
N THR A 11 -19.20 35.41 -29.75
CA THR A 11 -17.83 35.89 -29.62
C THR A 11 -17.65 36.50 -28.23
N LEU A 12 -17.11 35.74 -27.29
CA LEU A 12 -16.60 36.27 -26.02
C LEU A 12 -15.12 36.69 -26.18
N PRO A 13 -14.71 37.87 -25.69
CA PRO A 13 -13.31 38.30 -25.71
C PRO A 13 -12.53 37.51 -24.66
N GLY A 14 -11.59 36.68 -25.15
CA GLY A 14 -10.85 35.71 -24.35
C GLY A 14 -11.46 34.32 -24.47
N GLY A 15 -10.85 33.48 -25.30
CA GLY A 15 -11.36 32.16 -25.68
C GLY A 15 -11.86 31.37 -24.48
N ALA A 16 -13.07 30.81 -24.59
CA ALA A 16 -13.66 29.97 -23.57
C ALA A 16 -12.71 28.80 -23.28
N VAL A 17 -12.05 28.84 -22.12
CA VAL A 17 -11.16 27.77 -21.67
C VAL A 17 -12.07 26.64 -21.18
N ASP A 18 -11.96 25.49 -21.84
CA ASP A 18 -12.58 24.25 -21.39
C ASP A 18 -11.91 23.81 -20.07
N ILE A 19 -12.61 24.02 -18.96
CA ILE A 19 -12.17 23.66 -17.61
C ILE A 19 -12.78 22.33 -17.12
N GLY A 20 -13.34 21.53 -18.03
CA GLY A 20 -14.00 20.27 -17.69
C GLY A 20 -13.04 19.28 -17.03
N THR A 21 -11.81 19.22 -17.53
CA THR A 21 -10.76 18.33 -17.02
C THR A 21 -10.27 18.76 -15.64
N GLU A 22 -10.06 20.06 -15.43
CA GLU A 22 -9.60 20.67 -14.17
C GLU A 22 -10.67 20.53 -13.07
N ARG A 23 -11.94 20.71 -13.44
CA ARG A 23 -13.07 20.46 -12.53
C ARG A 23 -13.14 18.98 -12.13
N MET A 24 -12.89 18.06 -13.06
CA MET A 24 -12.87 16.61 -12.78
C MET A 24 -11.66 16.20 -11.93
N MET A 25 -10.48 16.79 -12.16
CA MET A 25 -9.29 16.58 -11.33
C MET A 25 -9.46 17.16 -9.91
N GLY A 26 -10.10 18.32 -9.77
CA GLY A 26 -10.44 18.91 -8.48
C GLY A 26 -11.43 18.05 -7.69
N LEU A 27 -12.44 17.49 -8.35
CA LEU A 27 -13.39 16.55 -7.73
C LEU A 27 -12.70 15.25 -7.29
N ILE A 28 -11.85 14.65 -8.14
CA ILE A 28 -11.06 13.45 -7.78
C ILE A 28 -10.11 13.74 -6.61
N GLY A 29 -9.43 14.87 -6.61
CA GLY A 29 -8.55 15.31 -5.52
C GLY A 29 -9.30 15.52 -4.20
N SER A 30 -10.50 16.10 -4.24
CA SER A 30 -11.34 16.31 -3.06
C SER A 30 -11.87 15.00 -2.46
N ILE A 31 -12.19 14.02 -3.31
CA ILE A 31 -12.62 12.68 -2.89
C ILE A 31 -11.45 11.92 -2.26
N ILE A 32 -10.25 11.96 -2.85
CA ILE A 32 -9.04 11.35 -2.27
C ILE A 32 -8.67 12.01 -0.93
N GLY A 33 -8.81 13.34 -0.82
CA GLY A 33 -8.57 14.08 0.41
C GLY A 33 -9.54 13.73 1.55
N LEU A 34 -10.83 13.54 1.25
CA LEU A 34 -11.85 13.14 2.24
C LEU A 34 -11.74 11.66 2.66
N LEU A 35 -11.16 10.78 1.82
CA LEU A 35 -11.03 9.34 2.09
C LEU A 35 -9.85 8.97 3.01
N GLY A 36 -8.94 9.91 3.32
CA GLY A 36 -7.83 9.69 4.26
C GLY A 36 -8.25 9.42 5.71
N PHE A 37 -9.53 9.56 6.06
CA PHE A 37 -10.05 9.46 7.43
C PHE A 37 -10.97 8.25 7.69
N ILE A 38 -11.16 7.33 6.74
CA ILE A 38 -12.18 6.26 6.85
C ILE A 38 -11.57 4.88 7.15
N PRO A 39 -11.80 4.29 8.35
CA PRO A 39 -11.52 2.88 8.61
C PRO A 39 -12.38 1.99 7.71
N TYR A 40 -11.89 0.80 7.34
CA TYR A 40 -12.46 -0.21 6.40
C TYR A 40 -12.04 -0.09 4.93
N ILE A 41 -12.04 1.10 4.31
CA ILE A 41 -11.59 1.25 2.90
C ILE A 41 -10.06 1.13 2.79
N GLY A 42 -9.34 1.50 3.85
CA GLY A 42 -7.88 1.39 3.92
C GLY A 42 -7.34 0.00 3.61
N ASN A 43 -8.08 -1.08 3.94
CA ASN A 43 -7.63 -2.46 3.68
C ASN A 43 -7.65 -2.80 2.19
N ILE A 44 -8.70 -2.38 1.46
CA ILE A 44 -8.81 -2.60 0.02
C ILE A 44 -7.82 -1.69 -0.72
N LEU A 45 -7.71 -0.44 -0.30
CA LEU A 45 -6.80 0.53 -0.92
C LEU A 45 -5.32 0.16 -0.69
N SER A 46 -5.00 -0.40 0.48
CA SER A 46 -3.68 -0.95 0.79
C SER A 46 -3.34 -2.15 -0.09
N LEU A 47 -4.30 -3.05 -0.34
CA LEU A 47 -4.11 -4.19 -1.23
C LEU A 47 -3.89 -3.74 -2.69
N LEU A 48 -4.69 -2.79 -3.17
CA LEU A 48 -4.50 -2.21 -4.50
C LEU A 48 -3.14 -1.52 -4.63
N GLY A 49 -2.75 -0.72 -3.64
CA GLY A 49 -1.44 -0.07 -3.59
C GLY A 49 -0.30 -1.10 -3.62
N PHE A 50 -0.43 -2.18 -2.85
CA PHE A 50 0.53 -3.29 -2.85
C PHE A 50 0.64 -3.96 -4.23
N ILE A 51 -0.49 -4.27 -4.87
CA ILE A 51 -0.52 -4.88 -6.21
C ILE A 51 0.14 -3.94 -7.23
N LEU A 52 -0.15 -2.64 -7.17
CA LEU A 52 0.47 -1.63 -8.05
C LEU A 52 1.99 -1.58 -7.86
N ILE A 53 2.48 -1.62 -6.62
CA ILE A 53 3.92 -1.68 -6.35
C ILE A 53 4.53 -2.94 -6.97
N LEU A 54 3.91 -4.11 -6.78
CA LEU A 54 4.41 -5.35 -7.38
C LEU A 54 4.46 -5.29 -8.91
N ILE A 55 3.40 -4.77 -9.54
CA ILE A 55 3.35 -4.60 -11.00
C ILE A 55 4.45 -3.64 -11.46
N ALA A 56 4.68 -2.53 -10.75
CA ALA A 56 5.71 -1.57 -11.10
C ALA A 56 7.13 -2.16 -10.98
N LEU A 57 7.44 -2.81 -9.85
CA LEU A 57 8.73 -3.45 -9.62
C LEU A 57 8.99 -4.59 -10.62
N HIS A 58 7.97 -5.39 -10.92
CA HIS A 58 8.07 -6.46 -11.92
C HIS A 58 8.24 -5.89 -13.33
N GLY A 59 7.45 -4.89 -13.70
CA GLY A 59 7.49 -4.27 -15.02
C GLY A 59 8.82 -3.57 -15.30
N ILE A 60 9.35 -2.81 -14.34
CA ILE A 60 10.65 -2.15 -14.48
C ILE A 60 11.78 -3.17 -14.45
N GLY A 61 11.75 -4.11 -13.50
CA GLY A 61 12.74 -5.17 -13.40
C GLY A 61 12.86 -6.01 -14.68
N ASN A 62 11.74 -6.45 -15.25
CA ASN A 62 11.74 -7.22 -16.50
C ASN A 62 12.28 -6.40 -17.69
N LYS A 63 11.95 -5.10 -17.78
CA LYS A 63 12.44 -4.23 -18.86
C LYS A 63 13.95 -3.99 -18.77
N LEU A 64 14.49 -3.97 -17.55
CA LEU A 64 15.92 -3.72 -17.28
C LEU A 64 16.72 -5.01 -17.06
N GLY A 65 16.08 -6.18 -17.19
CA GLY A 65 16.73 -7.48 -17.04
C GLY A 65 17.13 -7.83 -15.60
N ASP A 66 16.52 -7.22 -14.60
CA ASP A 66 16.83 -7.43 -13.18
C ASP A 66 15.57 -7.66 -12.34
N GLU A 67 15.34 -8.91 -11.92
CA GLU A 67 14.18 -9.30 -11.13
C GLU A 67 14.36 -9.07 -9.61
N ARG A 68 15.54 -8.61 -9.16
CA ARG A 68 15.83 -8.41 -7.72
C ARG A 68 14.81 -7.51 -7.03
N PRO A 69 14.36 -6.37 -7.60
CA PRO A 69 13.38 -5.50 -6.94
C PRO A 69 12.08 -6.23 -6.60
N PHE A 70 11.46 -6.88 -7.59
CA PHE A 70 10.22 -7.60 -7.40
C PHE A 70 10.38 -8.75 -6.39
N LYS A 71 11.42 -9.58 -6.54
CA LYS A 71 11.65 -10.74 -5.67
C LYS A 71 11.90 -10.34 -4.23
N ASN A 72 12.69 -9.29 -4.00
CA ASN A 72 12.97 -8.81 -2.65
C ASN A 72 11.70 -8.22 -2.01
N TYR A 73 10.93 -7.41 -2.74
CA TYR A 73 9.73 -6.79 -2.18
C TYR A 73 8.67 -7.84 -1.84
N LEU A 74 8.43 -8.79 -2.76
CA LEU A 74 7.50 -9.89 -2.55
C LEU A 74 7.92 -10.77 -1.37
N LYS A 75 9.22 -11.07 -1.25
CA LYS A 75 9.76 -11.83 -0.11
C LYS A 75 9.53 -11.10 1.21
N GLY A 76 9.79 -9.80 1.27
CA GLY A 76 9.54 -8.98 2.45
C GLY A 76 8.06 -8.99 2.86
N PHE A 77 7.16 -8.84 1.88
CA PHE A 77 5.72 -8.93 2.12
C PHE A 77 5.29 -10.30 2.66
N ILE A 78 5.76 -11.40 2.05
CA ILE A 78 5.43 -12.76 2.50
C ILE A 78 5.90 -13.00 3.94
N ILE A 79 7.08 -12.50 4.32
CA ILE A 79 7.60 -12.61 5.68
C ILE A 79 6.69 -11.90 6.69
N ILE A 80 6.29 -10.65 6.39
CA ILE A 80 5.38 -9.89 7.27
C ILE A 80 4.05 -10.60 7.36
N PHE A 81 3.48 -11.01 6.21
CA PHE A 81 2.18 -11.68 6.16
C PHE A 81 2.17 -13.00 6.93
N ALA A 82 3.19 -13.85 6.75
CA ALA A 82 3.35 -15.08 7.50
C ALA A 82 3.55 -14.81 9.00
N GLY A 83 4.35 -13.82 9.35
CA GLY A 83 4.56 -13.40 10.75
C GLY A 83 3.27 -12.95 11.43
N VAL A 84 2.44 -12.18 10.74
CA VAL A 84 1.12 -11.76 11.23
C VAL A 84 0.19 -12.96 11.44
N ILE A 85 0.16 -13.92 10.51
CA ILE A 85 -0.64 -15.15 10.66
C ILE A 85 -0.18 -15.95 11.89
N VAL A 86 1.13 -16.16 12.05
CA VAL A 86 1.69 -16.89 13.19
C VAL A 86 1.37 -16.17 14.49
N ALA A 87 1.55 -14.85 14.55
CA ALA A 87 1.21 -14.07 15.73
C ALA A 87 -0.28 -14.11 16.05
N ALA A 88 -1.15 -14.03 15.04
CA ALA A 88 -2.59 -14.17 15.21
C ALA A 88 -2.97 -15.53 15.80
N ILE A 89 -2.37 -16.62 15.33
CA ILE A 89 -2.61 -17.97 15.89
C ILE A 89 -2.19 -18.02 17.36
N ILE A 90 -1.00 -17.49 17.71
CA ILE A 90 -0.49 -17.47 19.09
C ILE A 90 -1.44 -16.67 19.99
N ILE A 91 -1.81 -15.46 19.57
CA ILE A 91 -2.68 -14.57 20.35
C ILE A 91 -4.08 -15.18 20.50
N LEU A 92 -4.68 -15.67 19.41
CA LEU A 92 -6.01 -16.31 19.46
C LEU A 92 -6.01 -17.58 20.30
N SER A 93 -4.90 -18.33 20.31
CA SER A 93 -4.77 -19.50 21.20
C SER A 93 -4.79 -19.11 22.68
N ALA A 94 -4.21 -17.96 23.04
CA ALA A 94 -4.27 -17.43 24.40
C ALA A 94 -5.72 -17.08 24.81
N PHE A 95 -6.50 -16.52 23.88
CA PHE A 95 -7.91 -16.20 24.11
C PHE A 95 -8.81 -17.44 24.19
N ALA A 96 -8.60 -18.43 23.30
CA ALA A 96 -9.40 -19.66 23.27
C ALA A 96 -9.23 -20.51 24.53
N VAL A 97 -8.02 -20.56 25.09
CA VAL A 97 -7.76 -21.29 26.33
C VAL A 97 -8.38 -20.59 27.54
N TYR A 98 -8.40 -19.25 27.55
CA TYR A 98 -9.08 -18.46 28.58
C TYR A 98 -10.60 -18.66 28.56
N SER A 99 -11.22 -18.68 27.38
CA SER A 99 -12.68 -18.81 27.24
C SER A 99 -13.21 -20.23 27.54
N ALA A 100 -12.38 -21.27 27.41
CA ALA A 100 -12.76 -22.66 27.66
C ALA A 100 -12.77 -23.06 29.16
N GLY A 101 -12.67 -22.11 30.09
CA GLY A 101 -12.66 -22.39 31.54
C GLY A 101 -11.38 -23.04 32.04
N GLY A 102 -10.31 -23.06 31.23
CA GLY A 102 -9.00 -23.54 31.65
C GLY A 102 -8.42 -22.63 32.74
N VAL A 103 -7.96 -23.22 33.85
CA VAL A 103 -7.23 -22.50 34.91
C VAL A 103 -5.81 -22.19 34.42
N VAL A 104 -5.69 -21.28 33.46
CA VAL A 104 -4.40 -20.76 33.03
C VAL A 104 -4.07 -19.56 33.89
N ARG A 105 -2.93 -19.63 34.58
CA ARG A 105 -2.41 -18.52 35.38
C ARG A 105 -2.37 -17.27 34.50
N HIS A 106 -2.92 -16.15 34.98
CA HIS A 106 -3.02 -14.89 34.23
C HIS A 106 -1.67 -14.46 33.60
N GLU A 107 -0.57 -14.76 34.29
CA GLU A 107 0.80 -14.50 33.85
C GLU A 107 1.19 -15.23 32.54
N ARG A 108 0.68 -16.45 32.31
CA ARG A 108 0.96 -17.23 31.11
C ARG A 108 0.20 -16.70 29.89
N ASN A 109 -1.00 -16.15 30.07
CA ASN A 109 -1.79 -15.55 28.98
C ASN A 109 -1.17 -14.23 28.51
N LEU A 110 -0.70 -13.40 29.44
CA LEU A 110 0.06 -12.19 29.09
C LEU A 110 1.37 -12.54 28.37
N GLY A 111 2.08 -13.58 28.82
CA GLY A 111 3.29 -14.07 28.15
C GLY A 111 3.08 -14.42 26.66
N LEU A 112 1.98 -15.09 26.32
CA LEU A 112 1.66 -15.43 24.92
C LEU A 112 1.37 -14.20 24.06
N ILE A 113 0.72 -13.18 24.62
CA ILE A 113 0.49 -11.91 23.92
C ILE A 113 1.83 -11.22 23.61
N PHE A 114 2.74 -11.15 24.59
CA PHE A 114 4.07 -10.59 24.37
C PHE A 114 4.88 -11.39 23.32
N VAL A 115 4.78 -12.71 23.33
CA VAL A 115 5.41 -13.56 22.30
C VAL A 115 4.81 -13.24 20.92
N GLY A 116 3.49 -13.13 20.80
CA GLY A 116 2.84 -12.75 19.54
C GLY A 116 3.32 -11.38 19.02
N ILE A 117 3.40 -10.38 19.91
CA ILE A 117 3.92 -9.05 19.56
C ILE A 117 5.39 -9.13 19.14
N ALA A 118 6.23 -9.89 19.85
CA ALA A 118 7.64 -10.08 19.50
C ALA A 118 7.79 -10.72 18.11
N VAL A 119 6.95 -11.71 17.77
CA VAL A 119 6.92 -12.32 16.43
C VAL A 119 6.58 -11.28 15.36
N ILE A 120 5.60 -10.40 15.60
CA ILE A 120 5.26 -9.32 14.67
C ILE A 120 6.45 -8.39 14.47
N ILE A 121 7.09 -7.95 15.56
CA ILE A 121 8.25 -7.04 15.50
C ILE A 121 9.37 -7.66 14.66
N VAL A 122 9.71 -8.93 14.92
CA VAL A 122 10.73 -9.66 14.15
C VAL A 122 10.34 -9.76 12.67
N ALA A 123 9.08 -10.10 12.38
CA ALA A 123 8.61 -10.22 11.00
C ALA A 123 8.64 -8.88 10.26
N VAL A 124 8.28 -7.78 10.93
CA VAL A 124 8.36 -6.42 10.39
C VAL A 124 9.80 -6.02 10.11
N ILE A 125 10.72 -6.27 11.04
CA ILE A 125 12.15 -5.95 10.84
C ILE A 125 12.71 -6.72 9.64
N LEU A 126 12.46 -8.03 9.58
CA LEU A 126 12.94 -8.87 8.47
C LEU A 126 12.26 -8.48 7.14
N GLY A 127 10.97 -8.18 7.17
CA GLY A 127 10.22 -7.73 6.01
C GLY A 127 10.72 -6.39 5.46
N ALA A 128 10.89 -5.41 6.34
CA ALA A 128 11.43 -4.09 6.03
C ALA A 128 12.83 -4.19 5.44
N TYR A 129 13.68 -5.08 5.98
CA TYR A 129 15.00 -5.35 5.41
C TYR A 129 14.93 -5.79 3.94
N PHE A 130 14.03 -6.71 3.59
CA PHE A 130 13.87 -7.15 2.20
C PHE A 130 13.20 -6.09 1.32
N GLN A 131 12.24 -5.32 1.84
CA GLN A 131 11.63 -4.21 1.11
C GLN A 131 12.66 -3.11 0.82
N LYS A 132 13.49 -2.75 1.80
CA LYS A 132 14.64 -1.85 1.62
C LYS A 132 15.54 -2.31 0.49
N LYS A 133 15.92 -3.60 0.50
CA LYS A 133 16.74 -4.21 -0.57
C LYS A 133 16.06 -4.15 -1.94
N ALA A 134 14.73 -4.17 -2.01
CA ALA A 134 14.01 -3.98 -3.26
C ALA A 134 14.14 -2.55 -3.80
N TRP A 135 14.02 -1.56 -2.94
CA TRP A 135 14.15 -0.14 -3.30
C TRP A 135 15.58 0.25 -3.63
N ASP A 136 16.57 -0.27 -2.90
CA ASP A 136 17.98 -0.11 -3.26
C ASP A 136 18.27 -0.73 -4.64
N ALA A 137 17.75 -1.93 -4.92
CA ALA A 137 17.88 -2.54 -6.25
C ALA A 137 17.20 -1.70 -7.34
N MET A 138 16.05 -1.09 -7.06
CA MET A 138 15.42 -0.15 -8.00
C MET A 138 16.29 1.06 -8.27
N TYR A 139 16.90 1.63 -7.24
CA TYR A 139 17.85 2.73 -7.41
C TYR A 139 19.05 2.31 -8.25
N GLU A 140 19.64 1.15 -7.97
CA GLU A 140 20.78 0.61 -8.73
C GLU A 140 20.49 0.49 -10.24
N ILE A 141 19.30 0.01 -10.61
CA ILE A 141 18.97 -0.25 -12.02
C ILE A 141 18.38 0.96 -12.75
N THR A 142 17.78 1.91 -12.03
CA THR A 142 17.12 3.08 -12.66
C THR A 142 17.89 4.39 -12.49
N GLY A 143 18.74 4.51 -11.47
CA GLY A 143 19.41 5.75 -11.07
C GLY A 143 18.49 6.79 -10.42
N VAL A 144 17.21 6.47 -10.17
CA VAL A 144 16.19 7.40 -9.67
C VAL A 144 16.28 7.56 -8.15
N GLN A 145 16.58 8.79 -7.70
CA GLN A 145 16.89 9.12 -6.30
C GLN A 145 15.70 8.89 -5.34
N GLU A 146 14.48 8.94 -5.84
CA GLU A 146 13.25 8.69 -5.09
C GLU A 146 13.21 7.27 -4.52
N PHE A 147 13.72 6.29 -5.27
CA PHE A 147 13.83 4.91 -4.77
C PHE A 147 14.86 4.81 -3.65
N LYS A 148 15.97 5.55 -3.75
CA LYS A 148 16.98 5.58 -2.68
C LYS A 148 16.43 6.19 -1.40
N LYS A 149 15.72 7.32 -1.50
CA LYS A 149 15.06 7.96 -0.36
C LYS A 149 14.03 7.03 0.31
N THR A 150 13.30 6.27 -0.49
CA THR A 150 12.35 5.27 0.01
C THR A 150 13.06 4.14 0.75
N ALA A 151 14.20 3.68 0.25
CA ALA A 151 15.02 2.67 0.92
C ALA A 151 15.60 3.17 2.26
N ASP A 152 16.02 4.43 2.32
CA ASP A 152 16.61 5.03 3.53
C ASP A 152 15.57 5.33 4.62
N PHE A 153 14.30 5.51 4.25
CA PHE A 153 13.18 5.65 5.19
C PHE A 153 12.83 4.34 5.91
N LEU A 154 13.14 3.19 5.29
CA LEU A 154 12.89 1.84 5.81
C LEU A 154 14.06 1.29 6.64
#